data_AF-A0A6I4TUB8-F1
#
_entry.id   AF-A0A6I4TUB8-F1
#
_cell.length_a   1.000
_cell.length_b   1.000
_cell.length_c   1.000
_cell.angle_alpha   90.00
_cell.angle_beta   90.00
_cell.angle_gamma   90.00
#
_symmetry.space_group_name_H-M   'P 1'
#
loop_
_entity.id
_entity.type
_entity.pdbx_description
1 polymer ?
#
loop_
_entity_poly.entity_id
_entity_poly.type
_entity_poly.pdbx_seq_one_letter_code
_entity_poly.pdbx_strand_id
1 'polypeptide(L)'
;MLDWLRRLMAGDQSAAPADAEVERDEQGRVTRVQQTLSPAGQTSTDTPPPATNPALAPVGALAPRLDAASAWLVQQNIALARDHGIGLEENFSVDQTTGLLTLHFPDRPDLSLPATIIGSFDPRDRSFMWGWANSSVHPEMIRDAAALRALADEGSDPSLARHPALTTPVQTVTFDTLMPLLALAAQVGGADGVYRCITNGSTSIFLAIRAGTAAAQTPADPALLEQAGELVRAQDAEMLPIDAEYHAGKHDGGNPQMGGLIERKVEIYHRYWAREDDYWLPSSLGWPSDHDASRHRINFTVPHPGGGALVVAVFKTFGDTIHRVERIDGAPKITDILLDWGKGFVWPKPVAEEE
;
A
#
# COMPACT_ATOMS: atom_id res chain seq x y z
N MET A 1 -12.93 23.64 -2.27
CA MET A 1 -12.91 24.26 -0.93
C MET A 1 -11.77 25.28 -0.72
N LEU A 2 -10.78 25.41 -1.63
CA LEU A 2 -9.65 26.36 -1.47
C LEU A 2 -9.49 27.38 -2.62
N ASP A 3 -10.50 27.53 -3.48
CA ASP A 3 -10.43 28.41 -4.66
C ASP A 3 -10.32 29.90 -4.29
N TRP A 4 -11.05 30.31 -3.24
CA TRP A 4 -11.03 31.67 -2.74
C TRP A 4 -9.66 32.10 -2.21
N LEU A 5 -8.92 31.19 -1.57
CA LEU A 5 -7.59 31.45 -1.03
C LEU A 5 -6.58 31.73 -2.16
N ARG A 6 -6.66 30.97 -3.25
CA ARG A 6 -5.82 31.19 -4.44
C ARG A 6 -6.08 32.57 -5.07
N ARG A 7 -7.35 32.97 -5.18
CA ARG A 7 -7.74 34.28 -5.70
C ARG A 7 -7.27 35.42 -4.81
N LEU A 8 -7.36 35.26 -3.48
CA LEU A 8 -6.86 36.25 -2.53
C LEU A 8 -5.34 36.45 -2.65
N MET A 9 -4.57 35.36 -2.79
CA MET A 9 -3.13 35.42 -3.03
C MET A 9 -2.77 36.01 -4.41
N ALA A 10 -3.66 35.89 -5.39
CA ALA A 10 -3.52 36.52 -6.71
C ALA A 10 -3.92 38.01 -6.71
N GLY A 11 -4.21 38.60 -5.54
CA GLY A 11 -4.51 40.02 -5.37
C GLY A 11 -6.00 40.39 -5.41
N ASP A 12 -6.90 39.42 -5.60
CA ASP A 12 -8.34 39.64 -5.52
C ASP A 12 -8.79 39.81 -4.07
N GLN A 13 -8.79 41.07 -3.60
CA GLN A 13 -9.17 41.46 -2.24
C GLN A 13 -10.66 41.22 -1.92
N SER A 14 -11.47 40.80 -2.91
CA SER A 14 -12.88 40.45 -2.76
C SER A 14 -13.13 38.95 -2.61
N ALA A 15 -12.08 38.12 -2.76
CA ALA A 15 -12.25 36.68 -2.83
C ALA A 15 -12.62 36.02 -1.50
N ALA A 16 -12.39 36.67 -0.35
CA ALA A 16 -12.68 36.08 0.96
C ALA A 16 -14.16 35.65 1.07
N PRO A 17 -14.45 34.45 1.60
CA PRO A 17 -15.81 33.93 1.69
C PRO A 17 -16.61 34.73 2.72
N ALA A 18 -17.93 34.83 2.50
CA ALA A 18 -18.80 35.72 3.27
C ALA A 18 -18.90 35.37 4.76
N ASP A 19 -18.56 34.14 5.14
CA ASP A 19 -18.56 33.60 6.49
C ASP A 19 -17.20 33.70 7.19
N ALA A 20 -16.17 34.25 6.54
CA ALA A 20 -14.87 34.49 7.17
C ALA A 20 -14.80 35.87 7.83
N GLU A 21 -14.08 35.95 8.95
CA GLU A 21 -13.64 37.22 9.52
C GLU A 21 -12.44 37.74 8.72
N VAL A 22 -12.54 38.96 8.19
CA VAL A 22 -11.53 39.56 7.31
C VAL A 22 -11.06 40.87 7.91
N GLU A 23 -9.78 40.94 8.28
CA GLU A 23 -9.11 42.19 8.66
C GLU A 23 -8.49 42.84 7.42
N ARG A 24 -8.61 44.17 7.32
CA ARG A 24 -8.06 44.97 6.23
C ARG A 24 -7.20 46.11 6.76
N ASP A 25 -6.17 46.48 6.02
CA ASP A 25 -5.36 47.66 6.32
C ASP A 25 -6.04 48.97 5.87
N GLU A 26 -5.38 50.10 6.14
CA GLU A 26 -5.86 51.45 5.77
C GLU A 26 -6.03 51.64 4.25
N GLN A 27 -5.42 50.78 3.42
CA GLN A 27 -5.57 50.78 1.97
C GLN A 27 -6.62 49.76 1.47
N GLY A 28 -7.34 49.10 2.39
CA GLY A 28 -8.40 48.14 2.08
C GLY A 28 -7.91 46.74 1.69
N ARG A 29 -6.61 46.46 1.81
CA ARG A 29 -6.02 45.15 1.50
C ARG A 29 -6.25 44.19 2.66
N VAL A 30 -6.59 42.95 2.34
CA VAL A 30 -6.81 41.88 3.30
C VAL A 30 -5.47 41.49 3.93
N THR A 31 -5.36 41.65 5.24
CA THR A 31 -4.14 41.30 6.02
C THR A 31 -4.32 40.02 6.80
N ARG A 32 -5.56 39.65 7.15
CA ARG A 32 -5.89 38.40 7.84
C ARG A 32 -7.26 37.92 7.39
N VAL A 33 -7.37 36.62 7.14
CA VAL A 33 -8.65 35.92 6.97
C VAL A 33 -8.70 34.79 7.99
N GLN A 34 -9.68 34.83 8.88
CA GLN A 34 -9.94 33.76 9.83
C GLN A 34 -11.30 33.16 9.50
N GLN A 35 -11.28 31.93 9.00
CA GLN A 35 -12.49 31.15 8.79
C GLN A 35 -12.52 30.04 9.84
N THR A 36 -13.48 30.11 10.75
CA THR A 36 -13.74 29.00 11.66
C THR A 36 -14.41 27.90 10.85
N LEU A 37 -13.63 26.88 10.48
CA LEU A 37 -14.16 25.65 9.91
C LEU A 37 -14.89 24.90 11.01
N SER A 38 -16.12 25.33 11.33
CA SER A 38 -16.98 24.59 12.23
C SER A 38 -17.23 23.21 11.62
N PRO A 39 -17.05 22.11 12.38
CA PRO A 39 -17.42 20.80 11.91
C PRO A 39 -18.94 20.79 11.67
N ALA A 40 -19.33 20.77 10.39
CA ALA A 40 -20.67 20.53 9.86
C ALA A 40 -21.84 20.84 10.82
N GLY A 41 -22.17 22.13 10.94
CA GLY A 41 -23.36 22.62 11.66
C GLY A 41 -24.36 23.38 10.79
N GLN A 42 -24.17 23.41 9.47
CA GLN A 42 -25.16 23.96 8.54
C GLN A 42 -25.76 22.82 7.73
N THR A 43 -26.98 22.44 8.13
CA THR A 43 -27.95 21.71 7.32
C THR A 43 -28.31 22.56 6.11
N SER A 44 -27.43 22.60 5.11
CA SER A 44 -27.88 22.88 3.75
C SER A 44 -28.57 21.61 3.26
N THR A 45 -29.90 21.64 3.25
CA THR A 45 -30.78 20.58 2.73
C THR A 45 -30.66 20.39 1.21
N ASP A 46 -29.71 21.08 0.58
CA ASP A 46 -29.42 21.04 -0.86
C ASP A 46 -28.08 20.36 -1.19
N THR A 47 -27.46 19.64 -0.24
CA THR A 47 -26.45 18.65 -0.63
C THR A 47 -27.22 17.51 -1.29
N PRO A 48 -27.05 17.27 -2.61
CA PRO A 48 -27.64 16.09 -3.23
C PRO A 48 -27.21 14.88 -2.40
N PRO A 49 -28.11 13.94 -2.09
CA PRO A 49 -27.69 12.70 -1.44
C PRO A 49 -26.49 12.15 -2.23
N PRO A 50 -25.41 11.72 -1.55
CA PRO A 50 -24.23 11.21 -2.23
C PRO A 50 -24.70 10.18 -3.27
N ALA A 51 -24.31 10.38 -4.53
CA ALA A 51 -24.72 9.50 -5.61
C ALA A 51 -24.42 8.07 -5.18
N THR A 52 -25.47 7.26 -5.01
CA THR A 52 -25.33 5.88 -4.55
C THR A 52 -24.78 5.07 -5.71
N ASN A 53 -23.46 4.94 -5.75
CA ASN A 53 -22.81 4.06 -6.72
C ASN A 53 -23.25 2.61 -6.43
N PRO A 54 -23.57 1.82 -7.46
CA PRO A 54 -23.93 0.42 -7.27
C PRO A 54 -22.80 -0.30 -6.53
N ALA A 55 -23.17 -1.13 -5.55
CA ALA A 55 -22.20 -2.00 -4.88
C ALA A 55 -21.64 -3.00 -5.89
N LEU A 56 -20.37 -3.36 -5.72
CA LEU A 56 -19.76 -4.44 -6.49
C LEU A 56 -20.61 -5.71 -6.35
N ALA A 57 -21.06 -6.23 -7.49
CA ALA A 57 -21.86 -7.45 -7.52
C ALA A 57 -21.07 -8.66 -7.01
N PRO A 58 -21.75 -9.68 -6.43
CA PRO A 58 -21.10 -10.91 -6.01
C PRO A 58 -20.26 -11.53 -7.13
N VAL A 59 -19.06 -11.98 -6.80
CA VAL A 59 -18.03 -12.43 -7.75
C VAL A 59 -18.33 -13.78 -8.43
N GLY A 60 -19.51 -14.38 -8.23
CA GLY A 60 -20.03 -15.61 -8.86
C GLY A 60 -19.05 -16.43 -9.72
N ALA A 61 -19.26 -16.45 -11.04
CA ALA A 61 -18.41 -17.16 -11.99
C ALA A 61 -17.02 -16.52 -12.18
N LEU A 62 -16.84 -15.28 -11.72
CA LEU A 62 -15.61 -14.50 -11.81
C LEU A 62 -14.59 -14.90 -10.73
N ALA A 63 -15.04 -15.50 -9.60
CA ALA A 63 -14.21 -15.77 -8.43
C ALA A 63 -12.95 -16.60 -8.73
N PRO A 64 -13.01 -17.74 -9.46
CA PRO A 64 -11.79 -18.51 -9.77
C PRO A 64 -10.77 -17.71 -10.59
N ARG A 65 -11.25 -16.80 -11.44
CA ARG A 65 -10.40 -15.95 -12.26
C ARG A 65 -9.71 -14.86 -11.42
N LEU A 66 -10.41 -14.33 -10.42
CA LEU A 66 -9.87 -13.38 -9.44
C LEU A 66 -8.86 -14.03 -8.50
N ASP A 67 -9.10 -15.27 -8.07
CA ASP A 67 -8.14 -16.04 -7.26
C ASP A 67 -6.85 -16.30 -8.04
N ALA A 68 -6.97 -16.75 -9.30
CA ALA A 68 -5.81 -16.97 -10.16
C ALA A 68 -5.04 -15.67 -10.43
N ALA A 69 -5.74 -14.56 -10.65
CA ALA A 69 -5.11 -13.25 -10.84
C ALA A 69 -4.42 -12.76 -9.55
N SER A 70 -5.03 -13.00 -8.39
CA SER A 70 -4.47 -12.63 -7.08
C SER A 70 -3.19 -13.40 -6.79
N ALA A 71 -3.18 -14.72 -6.99
CA ALA A 71 -1.99 -15.56 -6.85
C ALA A 71 -0.89 -15.13 -7.82
N TRP A 72 -1.26 -14.81 -9.07
CA TRP A 72 -0.32 -14.25 -10.05
C TRP A 72 0.30 -12.93 -9.58
N LEU A 73 -0.50 -11.99 -9.08
CA LEU A 73 0.00 -10.68 -8.64
C LEU A 73 0.93 -10.80 -7.42
N VAL A 74 0.65 -11.71 -6.48
CA VAL A 74 1.57 -12.00 -5.38
C VAL A 74 2.95 -12.42 -5.90
N GLN A 75 2.99 -13.34 -6.87
CA GLN A 75 4.25 -13.78 -7.48
C GLN A 75 4.97 -12.64 -8.21
N GLN A 76 4.22 -11.80 -8.93
CA GLN A 76 4.76 -10.63 -9.62
C GLN A 76 5.35 -9.61 -8.64
N ASN A 77 4.66 -9.29 -7.54
CA ASN A 77 5.19 -8.36 -6.54
C ASN A 77 6.49 -8.89 -5.90
N ILE A 78 6.59 -10.19 -5.63
CA ILE A 78 7.83 -10.81 -5.13
C ILE A 78 8.95 -10.66 -6.15
N ALA A 79 8.67 -10.91 -7.44
CA ALA A 79 9.66 -10.73 -8.51
C ALA A 79 10.08 -9.26 -8.65
N LEU A 80 9.15 -8.31 -8.59
CA LEU A 80 9.43 -6.87 -8.63
C LEU A 80 10.29 -6.41 -7.45
N ALA A 81 10.00 -6.90 -6.24
CA ALA A 81 10.83 -6.66 -5.07
C ALA A 81 12.24 -7.23 -5.25
N ARG A 82 12.35 -8.48 -5.71
CA ARG A 82 13.62 -9.18 -5.94
C ARG A 82 14.48 -8.53 -7.02
N ASP A 83 13.89 -8.33 -8.19
CA ASP A 83 14.62 -8.04 -9.42
C ASP A 83 14.78 -6.53 -9.63
N HIS A 84 13.90 -5.72 -9.04
CA HIS A 84 13.92 -4.28 -9.21
C HIS A 84 14.07 -3.52 -7.90
N GLY A 85 13.96 -4.15 -6.73
CA GLY A 85 14.01 -3.46 -5.44
C GLY A 85 12.81 -2.53 -5.21
N ILE A 86 11.68 -2.79 -5.89
CA ILE A 86 10.43 -2.04 -5.66
C ILE A 86 9.94 -2.33 -4.24
N GLY A 87 9.38 -1.32 -3.60
CA GLY A 87 9.04 -1.27 -2.20
C GLY A 87 10.05 -0.49 -1.35
N LEU A 88 11.25 -0.18 -1.88
CA LEU A 88 12.28 0.63 -1.21
C LEU A 88 12.27 2.10 -1.62
N GLU A 89 11.40 2.50 -2.54
CA GLU A 89 11.27 3.88 -2.99
C GLU A 89 10.77 4.80 -1.87
N GLU A 90 11.25 6.04 -1.85
CA GLU A 90 10.78 7.07 -0.92
C GLU A 90 9.52 7.75 -1.45
N ASN A 91 9.48 7.99 -2.77
CA ASN A 91 8.36 8.64 -3.43
C ASN A 91 8.27 8.22 -4.91
N PHE A 92 7.22 8.69 -5.59
CA PHE A 92 6.95 8.39 -6.98
C PHE A 92 6.48 9.63 -7.74
N SER A 93 6.64 9.60 -9.06
CA SER A 93 6.00 10.54 -10.00
C SER A 93 5.40 9.80 -11.19
N VAL A 94 4.32 10.34 -11.77
CA VAL A 94 3.63 9.75 -12.91
C VAL A 94 3.44 10.81 -13.98
N ASP A 95 3.91 10.53 -15.19
CA ASP A 95 3.69 11.36 -16.37
C ASP A 95 2.68 10.67 -17.29
N GLN A 96 1.48 11.25 -17.41
CA GLN A 96 0.42 10.73 -18.28
C GLN A 96 0.67 10.99 -19.78
N THR A 97 1.58 11.92 -20.11
CA THR A 97 1.95 12.23 -21.49
C THR A 97 2.88 11.16 -22.03
N THR A 98 3.87 10.75 -21.23
CA THR A 98 4.85 9.72 -21.63
C THR A 98 4.44 8.32 -21.19
N GLY A 99 3.49 8.20 -20.26
CA GLY A 99 3.09 6.95 -19.64
C GLY A 99 4.19 6.31 -18.79
N LEU A 100 4.96 7.13 -18.09
CA LEU A 100 6.04 6.66 -17.23
C LEU A 100 5.69 6.88 -15.75
N LEU A 101 5.84 5.82 -14.96
CA LEU A 101 5.97 5.87 -13.51
C LEU A 101 7.47 5.94 -13.19
N THR A 102 7.89 6.95 -12.44
CA THR A 102 9.26 7.01 -11.90
C THR A 102 9.21 6.81 -10.40
N LEU A 103 9.97 5.82 -9.91
CA LEU A 103 10.15 5.53 -8.50
C LEU A 103 11.49 6.12 -8.06
N HIS A 104 11.46 6.93 -7.01
CA HIS A 104 12.62 7.67 -6.52
C HIS A 104 13.19 6.98 -5.29
N PHE A 105 14.50 6.71 -5.32
CA PHE A 105 15.19 6.01 -4.24
C PHE A 105 16.23 6.93 -3.59
N PRO A 106 16.45 6.82 -2.26
CA PRO A 106 17.43 7.68 -1.58
C PRO A 106 18.88 7.35 -1.99
N ASP A 107 19.19 6.07 -2.14
CA ASP A 107 20.57 5.58 -2.24
C ASP A 107 20.94 4.95 -3.59
N ARG A 108 20.07 5.08 -4.60
CA ARG A 108 20.30 4.51 -5.93
C ARG A 108 19.57 5.30 -7.03
N PRO A 109 19.91 5.11 -8.32
CA PRO A 109 19.20 5.76 -9.41
C PRO A 109 17.71 5.45 -9.41
N ASP A 110 16.93 6.43 -9.88
CA ASP A 110 15.50 6.29 -10.10
C ASP A 110 15.18 5.14 -11.06
N LEU A 111 14.03 4.50 -10.84
CA LEU A 111 13.51 3.47 -11.72
C LEU A 111 12.29 4.02 -12.49
N SER A 112 12.44 4.21 -13.80
CA SER A 112 11.35 4.62 -14.68
C SER A 112 10.76 3.43 -15.44
N LEU A 113 9.45 3.22 -15.30
CA LEU A 113 8.71 2.09 -15.85
C LEU A 113 7.53 2.57 -16.70
N PRO A 114 7.28 2.00 -17.89
CA PRO A 114 6.02 2.17 -18.58
C PRO A 114 4.85 1.73 -17.70
N ALA A 115 3.81 2.55 -17.62
CA ALA A 115 2.65 2.31 -16.77
C ALA A 115 1.36 2.81 -17.41
N THR A 116 0.25 2.15 -17.10
CA THR A 116 -1.10 2.58 -17.48
C THR A 116 -2.01 2.56 -16.26
N ILE A 117 -2.93 3.52 -16.17
CA ILE A 117 -3.92 3.65 -15.10
C ILE A 117 -5.01 2.60 -15.25
N ILE A 118 -5.18 1.78 -14.21
CA ILE A 118 -6.28 0.83 -14.07
C ILE A 118 -7.54 1.54 -13.57
N GLY A 119 -7.39 2.42 -12.57
CA GLY A 119 -8.49 3.16 -11.97
C GLY A 119 -8.08 3.89 -10.69
N SER A 120 -9.06 4.51 -10.05
CA SER A 120 -8.87 5.29 -8.82
C SER A 120 -9.88 4.91 -7.74
N PHE A 121 -9.44 4.84 -6.49
CA PHE A 121 -10.26 4.54 -5.32
C PHE A 121 -10.24 5.67 -4.30
N ASP A 122 -11.41 6.17 -3.91
CA ASP A 122 -11.57 7.08 -2.78
C ASP A 122 -12.06 6.28 -1.55
N PRO A 123 -11.23 6.14 -0.50
CA PRO A 123 -11.62 5.39 0.69
C PRO A 123 -12.73 6.05 1.51
N ARG A 124 -12.96 7.37 1.36
CA ARG A 124 -14.01 8.10 2.09
C ARG A 124 -15.39 7.70 1.59
N ASP A 125 -15.54 7.63 0.27
CA ASP A 125 -16.79 7.26 -0.39
C ASP A 125 -16.86 5.77 -0.70
N ARG A 126 -15.80 5.02 -0.41
CA ARG A 126 -15.62 3.62 -0.81
C ARG A 126 -15.87 3.43 -2.31
N SER A 127 -15.49 4.42 -3.12
CA SER A 127 -15.83 4.45 -4.53
C SER A 127 -14.61 4.11 -5.38
N PHE A 128 -14.77 3.19 -6.32
CA PHE A 128 -13.77 2.88 -7.33
C PHE A 128 -14.30 3.28 -8.70
N MET A 129 -13.52 4.08 -9.42
CA MET A 129 -13.76 4.45 -10.80
C MET A 129 -12.71 3.79 -11.70
N TRP A 130 -13.16 3.06 -12.72
CA TRP A 130 -12.25 2.50 -13.71
C TRP A 130 -11.57 3.59 -14.54
N GLY A 131 -10.33 3.34 -14.96
CA GLY A 131 -9.57 4.26 -15.81
C GLY A 131 -10.31 4.59 -17.10
N TRP A 132 -10.92 3.59 -17.74
CA TRP A 132 -11.70 3.78 -18.98
C TRP A 132 -12.95 4.65 -18.82
N ALA A 133 -13.43 4.86 -17.58
CA ALA A 133 -14.55 5.72 -17.27
C ALA A 133 -14.13 7.17 -16.98
N ASN A 134 -12.83 7.42 -16.83
CA ASN A 134 -12.30 8.73 -16.48
C ASN A 134 -11.86 9.51 -17.73
N SER A 135 -12.68 10.48 -18.16
CA SER A 135 -12.41 11.31 -19.33
C SER A 135 -11.19 12.24 -19.19
N SER A 136 -10.66 12.43 -17.98
CA SER A 136 -9.46 13.23 -17.75
C SER A 136 -8.15 12.47 -18.01
N VAL A 137 -8.22 11.14 -18.17
CA VAL A 137 -7.05 10.29 -18.43
C VAL A 137 -6.88 10.09 -19.94
N HIS A 138 -5.64 10.19 -20.42
CA HIS A 138 -5.35 9.94 -21.83
C HIS A 138 -5.74 8.50 -22.26
N PRO A 139 -6.29 8.30 -23.47
CA PRO A 139 -6.70 6.97 -23.94
C PRO A 139 -5.58 5.91 -23.90
N GLU A 140 -4.34 6.30 -24.20
CA GLU A 140 -3.18 5.40 -24.12
C GLU A 140 -2.89 4.95 -22.67
N MET A 141 -3.18 5.82 -21.69
CA MET A 141 -3.00 5.54 -20.28
C MET A 141 -4.04 4.60 -19.69
N ILE A 142 -5.11 4.26 -20.40
CA ILE A 142 -6.17 3.36 -19.90
C ILE A 142 -6.22 2.03 -20.62
N ARG A 143 -5.23 1.73 -21.47
CA ARG A 143 -5.23 0.55 -22.35
C ARG A 143 -5.57 -0.75 -21.62
N ASP A 144 -4.95 -0.99 -20.47
CA ASP A 144 -5.12 -2.26 -19.75
C ASP A 144 -6.52 -2.39 -19.14
N ALA A 145 -7.06 -1.30 -18.58
CA ALA A 145 -8.44 -1.25 -18.09
C ALA A 145 -9.45 -1.39 -19.24
N ALA A 146 -9.20 -0.73 -20.37
CA ALA A 146 -10.04 -0.78 -21.55
C ALA A 146 -10.05 -2.17 -22.20
N ALA A 147 -8.90 -2.86 -22.22
CA ALA A 147 -8.80 -4.24 -22.71
C ALA A 147 -9.63 -5.22 -21.87
N LEU A 148 -9.57 -5.12 -20.54
CA LEU A 148 -10.41 -5.94 -19.65
C LEU A 148 -11.91 -5.69 -19.89
N ARG A 149 -12.30 -4.42 -20.03
CA ARG A 149 -13.69 -4.06 -20.36
C ARG A 149 -14.10 -4.64 -21.71
N ALA A 150 -13.26 -4.53 -22.74
CA ALA A 150 -13.57 -5.05 -24.07
C ALA A 150 -13.83 -6.56 -24.04
N LEU A 151 -13.01 -7.33 -23.31
CA LEU A 151 -13.24 -8.76 -23.12
C LEU A 151 -14.58 -9.07 -22.42
N ALA A 152 -14.94 -8.28 -21.41
CA ALA A 152 -16.22 -8.41 -20.74
C ALA A 152 -17.40 -8.08 -21.69
N ASP A 153 -17.26 -7.06 -22.54
CA ASP A 153 -18.28 -6.64 -23.50
C ASP A 153 -18.46 -7.65 -24.66
N GLU A 154 -17.37 -8.21 -25.17
CA GLU A 154 -17.36 -9.23 -26.23
C GLU A 154 -18.00 -10.55 -25.78
N GLY A 155 -17.81 -10.91 -24.50
CA GLY A 155 -18.33 -12.16 -23.93
C GLY A 155 -17.66 -13.43 -24.45
N SER A 156 -16.43 -13.32 -24.95
CA SER A 156 -15.60 -14.45 -25.41
C SER A 156 -15.17 -15.37 -24.26
N ASP A 157 -15.01 -14.81 -23.06
CA ASP A 157 -14.83 -15.55 -21.80
C ASP A 157 -16.14 -15.51 -21.00
N PRO A 158 -16.85 -16.66 -20.85
CA PRO A 158 -18.10 -16.72 -20.09
C PRO A 158 -17.98 -16.28 -18.63
N SER A 159 -16.78 -16.36 -18.04
CA SER A 159 -16.54 -15.92 -16.64
C SER A 159 -16.48 -14.39 -16.51
N LEU A 160 -16.20 -13.67 -17.61
CA LEU A 160 -16.10 -12.21 -17.66
C LEU A 160 -17.33 -11.55 -18.30
N ALA A 161 -18.02 -12.30 -19.17
CA ALA A 161 -19.06 -11.80 -20.06
C ALA A 161 -20.11 -10.94 -19.32
N ARG A 162 -20.13 -9.64 -19.66
CA ARG A 162 -21.05 -8.62 -19.13
C ARG A 162 -21.11 -8.56 -17.61
N HIS A 163 -20.04 -8.94 -16.92
CA HIS A 163 -20.01 -8.92 -15.47
C HIS A 163 -20.03 -7.48 -14.95
N PRO A 164 -20.99 -7.08 -14.09
CA PRO A 164 -21.12 -5.69 -13.62
C PRO A 164 -19.85 -5.11 -13.00
N ALA A 165 -19.06 -5.95 -12.32
CA ALA A 165 -17.75 -5.59 -11.78
C ALA A 165 -16.81 -4.92 -12.80
N LEU A 166 -16.90 -5.31 -14.07
CA LEU A 166 -15.98 -4.91 -15.14
C LEU A 166 -16.57 -3.85 -16.07
N THR A 167 -17.90 -3.80 -16.18
CA THR A 167 -18.61 -2.92 -17.12
C THR A 167 -19.23 -1.69 -16.44
N THR A 168 -19.26 -1.64 -15.11
CA THR A 168 -19.82 -0.50 -14.37
C THR A 168 -18.76 0.58 -14.14
N PRO A 169 -18.98 1.84 -14.59
CA PRO A 169 -17.96 2.90 -14.53
C PRO A 169 -17.43 3.20 -13.13
N VAL A 170 -18.34 3.33 -12.16
CA VAL A 170 -18.07 3.67 -10.76
C VAL A 170 -18.86 2.73 -9.86
N GLN A 171 -18.19 2.14 -8.87
CA GLN A 171 -18.78 1.17 -7.94
C GLN A 171 -18.41 1.45 -6.50
N THR A 172 -19.29 1.06 -5.58
CA THR A 172 -18.98 1.01 -4.15
C THR A 172 -18.25 -0.30 -3.83
N VAL A 173 -17.03 -0.23 -3.31
CA VAL A 173 -16.13 -1.37 -3.07
C VAL A 173 -15.37 -1.23 -1.75
N THR A 174 -14.87 -2.34 -1.21
CA THR A 174 -13.82 -2.28 -0.18
C THR A 174 -12.45 -2.44 -0.84
N PHE A 175 -11.39 -2.08 -0.14
CA PHE A 175 -10.04 -2.27 -0.67
C PHE A 175 -9.76 -3.77 -0.91
N ASP A 176 -10.20 -4.64 0.01
CA ASP A 176 -10.02 -6.09 -0.08
C ASP A 176 -10.74 -6.68 -1.32
N THR A 177 -11.96 -6.24 -1.63
CA THR A 177 -12.69 -6.72 -2.82
C THR A 177 -12.21 -6.09 -4.12
N LEU A 178 -11.53 -4.94 -4.06
CA LEU A 178 -10.96 -4.26 -5.21
C LEU A 178 -9.66 -4.91 -5.70
N MET A 179 -8.78 -5.34 -4.79
CA MET A 179 -7.43 -5.81 -5.17
C MET A 179 -7.43 -6.96 -6.21
N PRO A 180 -8.30 -7.99 -6.12
CA PRO A 180 -8.36 -9.04 -7.14
C PRO A 180 -8.76 -8.52 -8.54
N LEU A 181 -9.60 -7.48 -8.62
CA LEU A 181 -9.98 -6.85 -9.89
C LEU A 181 -8.80 -6.10 -10.51
N LEU A 182 -7.99 -5.42 -9.68
CA LEU A 182 -6.76 -4.77 -10.14
C LEU A 182 -5.77 -5.78 -10.69
N ALA A 183 -5.60 -6.90 -9.99
CA ALA A 183 -4.76 -8.01 -10.43
C ALA A 183 -5.22 -8.56 -11.79
N LEU A 184 -6.53 -8.76 -11.96
CA LEU A 184 -7.08 -9.25 -13.22
C LEU A 184 -6.85 -8.27 -14.38
N ALA A 185 -7.03 -6.97 -14.15
CA ALA A 185 -6.77 -5.94 -15.16
C ALA A 185 -5.31 -5.91 -15.61
N ALA A 186 -4.37 -5.95 -14.66
CA ALA A 186 -2.94 -6.01 -14.96
C ALA A 186 -2.57 -7.30 -15.70
N GLN A 187 -3.11 -8.45 -15.28
CA GLN A 187 -2.86 -9.74 -15.92
C GLN A 187 -3.36 -9.75 -17.38
N VAL A 188 -4.58 -9.28 -17.63
CA VAL A 188 -5.14 -9.19 -18.99
C VAL A 188 -4.35 -8.21 -19.86
N GLY A 189 -3.87 -7.11 -19.28
CA GLY A 189 -3.03 -6.13 -19.97
C GLY A 189 -1.60 -6.61 -20.24
N GLY A 190 -1.21 -7.80 -19.75
CA GLY A 190 0.16 -8.30 -19.87
C GLY A 190 1.17 -7.40 -19.15
N ALA A 191 0.79 -6.82 -18.01
CA ALA A 191 1.67 -6.04 -17.16
C ALA A 191 2.51 -6.96 -16.25
N ASP A 192 3.53 -6.40 -15.62
CA ASP A 192 4.43 -7.09 -14.69
C ASP A 192 4.02 -6.91 -13.22
N GLY A 193 2.94 -6.17 -12.95
CA GLY A 193 2.41 -5.97 -11.60
C GLY A 193 1.48 -4.77 -11.50
N VAL A 194 1.10 -4.45 -10.25
CA VAL A 194 0.27 -3.29 -9.92
C VAL A 194 0.99 -2.42 -8.91
N TYR A 195 1.04 -1.12 -9.17
CA TYR A 195 1.58 -0.12 -8.26
C TYR A 195 0.48 0.85 -7.79
N ARG A 196 0.45 1.13 -6.49
CA ARG A 196 -0.51 2.02 -5.83
C ARG A 196 0.13 3.37 -5.56
N CYS A 197 -0.40 4.39 -6.23
CA CYS A 197 -0.05 5.79 -6.01
C CYS A 197 -1.08 6.42 -5.06
N ILE A 198 -0.67 6.78 -3.83
CA ILE A 198 -1.54 7.53 -2.91
C ILE A 198 -1.42 9.02 -3.22
N THR A 199 -2.56 9.67 -3.46
CA THR A 199 -2.69 11.08 -3.82
C THR A 199 -3.71 11.76 -2.91
N ASN A 200 -3.61 13.09 -2.75
CA ASN A 200 -4.56 13.88 -1.97
C ASN A 200 -4.82 13.34 -0.54
N GLY A 201 -3.79 12.77 0.09
CA GLY A 201 -3.83 12.24 1.45
C GLY A 201 -4.43 10.85 1.62
N SER A 202 -5.32 10.38 0.73
CA SER A 202 -5.94 9.04 0.87
C SER A 202 -6.45 8.40 -0.43
N THR A 203 -6.70 9.18 -1.48
CA THR A 203 -7.16 8.66 -2.77
C THR A 203 -6.05 7.84 -3.43
N SER A 204 -6.37 6.61 -3.84
CA SER A 204 -5.40 5.73 -4.50
C SER A 204 -5.62 5.70 -6.00
N ILE A 205 -4.55 5.83 -6.78
CA ILE A 205 -4.53 5.56 -8.22
C ILE A 205 -3.74 4.27 -8.41
N PHE A 206 -4.29 3.33 -9.18
CA PHE A 206 -3.63 2.05 -9.43
C PHE A 206 -3.10 2.00 -10.85
N LEU A 207 -1.83 1.62 -10.97
CA LEU A 207 -1.11 1.54 -12.23
C LEU A 207 -0.77 0.09 -12.51
N ALA A 208 -1.02 -0.38 -13.74
CA ALA A 208 -0.40 -1.57 -14.29
C ALA A 208 1.00 -1.18 -14.79
N ILE A 209 2.05 -1.79 -14.25
CA ILE A 209 3.45 -1.43 -14.52
C ILE A 209 4.16 -2.47 -15.38
N ARG A 210 5.14 -2.03 -16.17
CA ARG A 210 5.97 -2.90 -17.02
C ARG A 210 7.43 -2.68 -16.67
N ALA A 211 7.97 -3.57 -15.85
CA ALA A 211 9.34 -3.49 -15.37
C ALA A 211 10.34 -4.12 -16.36
N GLY A 212 9.87 -5.07 -17.18
CA GLY A 212 10.75 -5.82 -18.07
C GLY A 212 11.87 -6.56 -17.32
N THR A 213 12.94 -6.88 -18.03
CA THR A 213 14.10 -7.53 -17.42
C THR A 213 14.91 -6.50 -16.64
N ALA A 214 15.22 -6.83 -15.38
CA ALA A 214 16.10 -6.03 -14.56
C ALA A 214 17.51 -5.89 -15.17
N ALA A 215 18.15 -4.75 -14.92
CA ALA A 215 19.58 -4.63 -15.14
C ALA A 215 20.32 -5.64 -14.26
N ALA A 216 21.52 -6.05 -14.67
CA ALA A 216 22.35 -6.98 -13.90
C ALA A 216 22.62 -6.39 -12.50
N GLN A 217 21.97 -6.96 -11.49
CA GLN A 217 22.24 -6.66 -10.09
C GLN A 217 23.45 -7.47 -9.62
N THR A 218 24.07 -7.02 -8.52
CA THR A 218 25.02 -7.87 -7.78
C THR A 218 24.33 -9.19 -7.47
N PRO A 219 24.93 -10.34 -7.84
CA PRO A 219 24.32 -11.63 -7.55
C PRO A 219 24.00 -11.75 -6.06
N ALA A 220 22.75 -12.08 -5.75
CA ALA A 220 22.36 -12.37 -4.38
C ALA A 220 23.21 -13.52 -3.85
N ASP A 221 23.72 -13.42 -2.61
CA ASP A 221 24.34 -14.55 -1.89
C ASP A 221 23.20 -15.50 -1.46
N PRO A 222 23.00 -16.65 -2.13
CA PRO A 222 21.87 -17.51 -1.82
C PRO A 222 21.94 -18.07 -0.40
N ALA A 223 23.17 -18.26 0.13
CA ALA A 223 23.36 -18.71 1.49
C ALA A 223 22.93 -17.64 2.50
N LEU A 224 23.15 -16.35 2.21
CA LEU A 224 22.65 -15.26 3.05
C LEU A 224 21.11 -15.18 3.02
N LEU A 225 20.48 -15.37 1.86
CA LEU A 225 19.01 -15.33 1.77
C LEU A 225 18.38 -16.44 2.63
N GLU A 226 18.91 -17.66 2.56
CA GLU A 226 18.43 -18.77 3.38
C GLU A 226 18.66 -18.50 4.88
N GLN A 227 19.88 -18.09 5.25
CA GLN A 227 20.26 -17.76 6.62
C GLN A 227 19.41 -16.62 7.21
N ALA A 228 19.07 -15.61 6.40
CA ALA A 228 18.25 -14.49 6.85
C ALA A 228 16.83 -14.94 7.21
N GLY A 229 16.21 -15.77 6.38
CA GLY A 229 14.89 -16.32 6.65
C GLY A 229 14.87 -17.26 7.86
N GLU A 230 15.97 -17.98 8.14
CA GLU A 230 16.14 -18.77 9.37
C GLU A 230 16.32 -17.90 10.61
N LEU A 231 17.15 -16.85 10.52
CA LEU A 231 17.44 -15.92 11.62
C LEU A 231 16.16 -15.27 12.16
N VAL A 232 15.33 -14.72 11.26
CA VAL A 232 14.08 -14.04 11.65
C VAL A 232 13.06 -15.02 12.22
N ARG A 233 12.92 -16.22 11.63
CA ARG A 233 12.05 -17.26 12.19
C ARG A 233 12.48 -17.70 13.60
N ALA A 234 13.78 -17.80 13.84
CA ALA A 234 14.30 -18.15 15.17
C ALA A 234 14.04 -17.03 16.19
N GLN A 235 14.22 -15.77 15.81
CA GLN A 235 13.85 -14.61 16.64
C GLN A 235 12.35 -14.63 16.98
N ASP A 236 11.47 -14.78 15.98
CA ASP A 236 10.02 -14.81 16.18
C ASP A 236 9.59 -15.94 17.10
N ALA A 237 10.16 -17.14 16.93
CA ALA A 237 9.87 -18.30 17.78
C ALA A 237 10.22 -18.07 19.26
N GLU A 238 11.22 -17.24 19.56
CA GLU A 238 11.59 -16.87 20.94
C GLU A 238 10.77 -15.69 21.48
N MET A 239 10.41 -14.72 20.64
CA MET A 239 9.59 -13.55 21.04
C MET A 239 8.15 -13.94 21.32
N LEU A 240 7.56 -14.82 20.49
CA LEU A 240 6.15 -15.23 20.56
C LEU A 240 5.69 -15.71 21.95
N PRO A 241 6.38 -16.65 22.64
CA PRO A 241 5.94 -17.09 23.97
C PRO A 241 5.96 -15.97 25.02
N ILE A 242 6.86 -14.99 24.91
CA ILE A 242 6.93 -13.86 25.85
C ILE A 242 5.72 -12.93 25.64
N ASP A 243 5.40 -12.61 24.39
CA ASP A 243 4.22 -11.79 24.11
C ASP A 243 2.94 -12.56 24.48
N ALA A 244 2.85 -13.87 24.23
CA ALA A 244 1.72 -14.69 24.65
C ALA A 244 1.52 -14.69 26.19
N GLU A 245 2.61 -14.83 26.95
CA GLU A 245 2.61 -14.73 28.42
C GLU A 245 2.11 -13.37 28.91
N TYR A 246 2.56 -12.27 28.28
CA TYR A 246 2.09 -10.92 28.61
C TYR A 246 0.59 -10.75 28.45
N HIS A 247 0.03 -11.21 27.32
CA HIS A 247 -1.39 -11.04 27.01
C HIS A 247 -2.28 -11.97 27.82
N ALA A 248 -1.82 -13.17 28.17
CA ALA A 248 -2.53 -14.05 29.10
C ALA A 248 -2.73 -13.37 30.48
N GLY A 249 -1.69 -12.67 30.98
CA GLY A 249 -1.73 -11.99 32.29
C GLY A 249 -2.52 -10.66 32.34
N LYS A 250 -2.93 -10.09 31.19
CA LYS A 250 -3.70 -8.81 31.17
C LYS A 250 -5.09 -8.93 31.78
N HIS A 251 -5.66 -10.12 31.82
CA HIS A 251 -7.00 -10.35 32.34
C HIS A 251 -7.07 -10.34 33.89
N ASP A 252 -5.92 -10.35 34.57
CA ASP A 252 -5.82 -10.56 36.03
C ASP A 252 -5.55 -9.28 36.85
N GLY A 253 -5.84 -8.08 36.31
CA GLY A 253 -5.84 -6.83 37.11
C GLY A 253 -4.50 -6.07 37.20
N GLY A 254 -3.55 -6.38 36.32
CA GLY A 254 -2.25 -5.72 36.19
C GLY A 254 -1.13 -6.76 36.17
N ASN A 255 -0.16 -6.62 35.26
CA ASN A 255 0.93 -7.59 35.13
C ASN A 255 2.19 -7.09 35.87
N PRO A 256 2.44 -7.50 37.13
CA PRO A 256 3.62 -7.10 37.90
C PRO A 256 4.94 -7.65 37.32
N GLN A 257 4.89 -8.45 36.25
CA GLN A 257 6.06 -9.10 35.63
C GLN A 257 6.54 -8.41 34.35
N MET A 258 5.94 -7.27 33.96
CA MET A 258 6.32 -6.52 32.75
C MET A 258 7.83 -6.32 32.62
N GLY A 259 8.52 -5.92 33.70
CA GLY A 259 9.97 -5.68 33.69
C GLY A 259 10.76 -6.93 33.29
N GLY A 260 10.45 -8.09 33.88
CA GLY A 260 11.14 -9.34 33.55
C GLY A 260 10.85 -9.86 32.14
N LEU A 261 9.65 -9.60 31.61
CA LEU A 261 9.32 -9.93 30.21
C LEU A 261 10.10 -9.05 29.23
N ILE A 262 10.24 -7.74 29.53
CA ILE A 262 11.04 -6.82 28.72
C ILE A 262 12.51 -7.22 28.76
N GLU A 263 13.08 -7.53 29.93
CA GLU A 263 14.47 -8.01 30.06
C GLU A 263 14.73 -9.25 29.17
N ARG A 264 13.81 -10.22 29.15
CA ARG A 264 13.89 -11.38 28.26
C ARG A 264 13.85 -11.00 26.77
N LYS A 265 13.00 -10.05 26.36
CA LYS A 265 13.01 -9.56 24.96
C LYS A 265 14.30 -8.84 24.61
N VAL A 266 14.89 -8.10 25.55
CA VAL A 266 16.18 -7.41 25.36
C VAL A 266 17.32 -8.43 25.15
N GLU A 267 17.32 -9.55 25.88
CA GLU A 267 18.29 -10.64 25.64
C GLU A 267 18.16 -11.24 24.23
N ILE A 268 16.93 -11.44 23.75
CA ILE A 268 16.66 -11.90 22.38
C ILE A 268 17.14 -10.83 21.38
N TYR A 269 16.81 -9.56 21.60
CA TYR A 269 17.27 -8.46 20.74
C TYR A 269 18.79 -8.48 20.57
N HIS A 270 19.57 -8.48 21.66
CA HIS A 270 21.03 -8.51 21.58
C HIS A 270 21.60 -9.75 20.86
N ARG A 271 20.87 -10.87 20.86
CA ARG A 271 21.28 -12.09 20.16
C ARG A 271 21.09 -11.99 18.65
N TYR A 272 19.96 -11.44 18.19
CA TYR A 272 19.58 -11.45 16.78
C TYR A 272 19.92 -10.16 16.03
N TRP A 273 19.99 -9.03 16.74
CA TRP A 273 20.20 -7.71 16.17
C TRP A 273 21.67 -7.28 16.23
N ALA A 274 22.06 -6.40 15.32
CA ALA A 274 23.37 -5.76 15.26
C ALA A 274 23.25 -4.23 15.25
N ARG A 275 22.50 -3.70 16.22
CA ARG A 275 22.40 -2.26 16.46
C ARG A 275 22.82 -1.96 17.89
N GLU A 276 23.50 -0.83 18.04
CA GLU A 276 23.91 -0.29 19.33
C GLU A 276 23.00 0.85 19.79
N ASP A 277 22.02 1.26 18.98
CA ASP A 277 21.02 2.27 19.34
C ASP A 277 19.78 1.66 20.02
N ASP A 278 19.01 2.53 20.65
CA ASP A 278 17.79 2.19 21.39
C ASP A 278 16.53 2.20 20.52
N TYR A 279 16.63 2.59 19.24
CA TYR A 279 15.48 2.81 18.38
C TYR A 279 14.61 1.55 18.22
N TRP A 280 15.25 0.38 18.08
CA TRP A 280 14.58 -0.92 18.01
C TRP A 280 14.68 -1.74 19.30
N LEU A 281 15.31 -1.20 20.35
CA LEU A 281 15.41 -1.89 21.62
C LEU A 281 14.00 -2.09 22.20
N PRO A 282 13.62 -3.32 22.59
CA PRO A 282 12.29 -3.56 23.12
C PRO A 282 11.98 -2.69 24.34
N SER A 283 11.10 -1.70 24.15
CA SER A 283 10.60 -0.82 25.22
C SER A 283 9.14 -1.12 25.60
N SER A 284 8.51 -2.05 24.88
CA SER A 284 7.14 -2.52 25.11
C SER A 284 7.00 -4.00 24.76
N LEU A 285 5.91 -4.61 25.22
CA LEU A 285 5.49 -5.95 24.84
C LEU A 285 4.44 -5.80 23.73
N GLY A 286 4.73 -6.42 22.59
CA GLY A 286 3.94 -6.30 21.36
C GLY A 286 2.64 -7.08 21.47
N TRP A 287 1.86 -7.14 20.38
CA TRP A 287 0.82 -8.16 20.30
C TRP A 287 1.48 -9.49 19.91
N PRO A 288 1.06 -10.66 20.46
CA PRO A 288 1.71 -11.94 20.12
C PRO A 288 1.59 -12.24 18.63
N SER A 289 0.57 -11.64 17.99
CA SER A 289 0.34 -11.69 16.57
C SER A 289 1.51 -11.25 15.71
N ASP A 290 2.38 -10.38 16.23
CA ASP A 290 3.46 -9.75 15.45
C ASP A 290 4.60 -10.76 15.19
N HIS A 291 4.67 -11.82 15.99
CA HIS A 291 5.64 -12.91 15.89
C HIS A 291 4.98 -14.28 15.63
N ASP A 292 3.66 -14.31 15.38
CA ASP A 292 2.93 -15.55 15.13
C ASP A 292 2.97 -15.91 13.63
N ALA A 293 3.88 -16.82 13.29
CA ALA A 293 4.04 -17.31 11.91
C ALA A 293 2.76 -17.90 11.32
N SER A 294 1.80 -18.38 12.14
CA SER A 294 0.51 -18.90 11.63
C SER A 294 -0.40 -17.81 11.07
N ARG A 295 -0.11 -16.54 11.39
CA ARG A 295 -0.79 -15.35 10.88
C ARG A 295 -0.18 -14.79 9.60
N HIS A 296 1.00 -15.27 9.21
CA HIS A 296 1.62 -14.89 7.96
C HIS A 296 0.84 -15.52 6.81
N ARG A 297 0.42 -14.69 5.86
CA ARG A 297 -0.23 -15.14 4.62
C ARG A 297 0.80 -15.31 3.51
N ILE A 298 1.76 -14.40 3.45
CA ILE A 298 2.86 -14.43 2.50
C ILE A 298 4.14 -14.28 3.31
N ASN A 299 5.14 -15.11 3.02
CA ASN A 299 6.48 -14.98 3.58
C ASN A 299 7.50 -15.27 2.49
N PHE A 300 8.47 -14.39 2.30
CA PHE A 300 9.53 -14.56 1.31
C PHE A 300 10.80 -13.81 1.71
N THR A 301 11.91 -14.18 1.07
CA THR A 301 13.19 -13.52 1.24
C THR A 301 13.75 -13.11 -0.12
N VAL A 302 14.18 -11.85 -0.23
CA VAL A 302 14.73 -11.27 -1.45
C VAL A 302 16.03 -10.52 -1.16
N PRO A 303 16.94 -10.36 -2.13
CA PRO A 303 18.12 -9.53 -1.94
C PRO A 303 17.73 -8.07 -1.73
N HIS A 304 18.49 -7.38 -0.89
CA HIS A 304 18.42 -5.93 -0.79
C HIS A 304 19.40 -5.30 -1.81
N PRO A 305 19.00 -4.29 -2.61
CA PRO A 305 19.86 -3.69 -3.65
C PRO A 305 21.18 -3.09 -3.11
N GLY A 306 21.17 -2.63 -1.85
CA GLY A 306 22.37 -2.14 -1.16
C GLY A 306 23.26 -3.23 -0.54
N GLY A 307 22.97 -4.51 -0.82
CA GLY A 307 23.56 -5.65 -0.12
C GLY A 307 22.71 -6.10 1.07
N GLY A 308 22.86 -7.38 1.44
CA GLY A 308 22.01 -8.02 2.45
C GLY A 308 20.77 -8.71 1.87
N ALA A 309 19.81 -8.99 2.76
CA ALA A 309 18.53 -9.61 2.45
C ALA A 309 17.38 -8.84 3.11
N LEU A 310 16.21 -8.88 2.49
CA LEU A 310 14.94 -8.51 3.09
C LEU A 310 14.14 -9.78 3.38
N VAL A 311 13.71 -9.94 4.62
CA VAL A 311 12.77 -10.99 5.04
C VAL A 311 11.42 -10.33 5.26
N VAL A 312 10.47 -10.64 4.38
CA VAL A 312 9.15 -9.98 4.31
C VAL A 312 8.08 -10.97 4.73
N ALA A 313 7.28 -10.59 5.73
CA ALA A 313 6.06 -11.29 6.09
C ALA A 313 4.84 -10.36 5.94
N VAL A 314 3.83 -10.80 5.20
CA VAL A 314 2.55 -10.08 5.03
C VAL A 314 1.47 -10.86 5.78
N PHE A 315 0.73 -10.18 6.66
CA PHE A 315 -0.22 -10.82 7.58
C PHE A 315 -1.59 -11.05 6.92
N LYS A 316 -2.39 -11.96 7.50
CA LYS A 316 -3.77 -12.25 7.06
C LYS A 316 -4.72 -11.06 7.21
N THR A 317 -4.53 -10.24 8.26
CA THR A 317 -5.47 -9.17 8.61
C THR A 317 -4.98 -7.81 8.15
N PHE A 318 -3.90 -7.32 8.76
CA PHE A 318 -3.33 -6.00 8.52
C PHE A 318 -1.84 -6.04 8.88
N GLY A 319 -1.06 -5.26 8.14
CA GLY A 319 0.36 -5.06 8.38
C GLY A 319 1.25 -6.05 7.66
N ASP A 320 2.53 -5.75 7.77
CA ASP A 320 3.68 -6.49 7.29
C ASP A 320 4.87 -6.23 8.23
N THR A 321 5.82 -7.16 8.22
CA THR A 321 7.11 -7.01 8.89
C THR A 321 8.20 -7.26 7.88
N ILE A 322 9.14 -6.32 7.80
CA ILE A 322 10.21 -6.34 6.82
C ILE A 322 11.52 -6.16 7.56
N HIS A 323 12.23 -7.26 7.77
CA HIS A 323 13.54 -7.23 8.40
C HIS A 323 14.62 -7.07 7.34
N ARG A 324 15.54 -6.12 7.55
CA ARG A 324 16.82 -6.08 6.83
C ARG A 324 17.84 -6.93 7.57
N VAL A 325 18.46 -7.85 6.86
CA VAL A 325 19.49 -8.76 7.39
C VAL A 325 20.78 -8.61 6.61
N GLU A 326 21.88 -8.44 7.33
CA GLU A 326 23.23 -8.25 6.78
C GLU A 326 24.25 -9.15 7.47
N ARG A 327 25.42 -9.33 6.86
CA ARG A 327 26.55 -10.03 7.52
C ARG A 327 27.32 -9.03 8.38
N ILE A 328 27.31 -9.26 9.69
CA ILE A 328 28.10 -8.51 10.68
C ILE A 328 29.08 -9.49 11.31
N ASP A 329 30.38 -9.20 11.17
CA ASP A 329 31.47 -10.09 11.59
C ASP A 329 31.33 -11.55 11.06
N GLY A 330 30.82 -11.67 9.83
CA GLY A 330 30.61 -12.95 9.13
C GLY A 330 29.31 -13.67 9.46
N ALA A 331 28.56 -13.24 10.48
CA ALA A 331 27.28 -13.83 10.88
C ALA A 331 26.09 -12.99 10.38
N PRO A 332 24.95 -13.62 10.02
CA PRO A 332 23.73 -12.89 9.69
C PRO A 332 23.15 -12.21 10.93
N LYS A 333 22.81 -10.93 10.81
CA LYS A 333 22.20 -10.13 11.88
C LYS A 333 21.10 -9.24 11.33
N ILE A 334 20.06 -9.03 12.12
CA ILE A 334 19.02 -8.04 11.83
C ILE A 334 19.61 -6.66 12.07
N THR A 335 19.57 -5.81 11.05
CA THR A 335 20.12 -4.44 11.11
C THR A 335 19.03 -3.38 11.06
N ASP A 336 17.83 -3.73 10.59
CA ASP A 336 16.71 -2.79 10.55
C ASP A 336 15.34 -3.48 10.43
N ILE A 337 14.27 -2.72 10.73
CA ILE A 337 12.91 -3.00 10.28
C ILE A 337 12.45 -1.87 9.37
N LEU A 338 12.05 -2.21 8.14
CA LEU A 338 11.64 -1.23 7.14
C LEU A 338 10.13 -0.98 7.21
N LEU A 339 9.70 -0.11 8.13
CA LEU A 339 8.27 0.20 8.36
C LEU A 339 7.55 0.78 7.15
N ASP A 340 8.30 1.47 6.29
CA ASP A 340 7.76 2.16 5.12
C ASP A 340 7.90 1.34 3.83
N TRP A 341 8.41 0.11 3.93
CA TRP A 341 8.60 -0.75 2.77
C TRP A 341 7.26 -1.13 2.13
N GLY A 342 7.25 -1.20 0.80
CA GLY A 342 6.14 -1.81 0.06
C GLY A 342 4.86 -0.97 0.02
N LYS A 343 4.90 0.32 0.38
CA LYS A 343 3.73 1.24 0.31
C LYS A 343 3.03 1.25 -1.06
N GLY A 344 3.80 1.02 -2.13
CA GLY A 344 3.27 0.92 -3.49
C GLY A 344 2.68 -0.45 -3.86
N PHE A 345 2.96 -1.52 -3.12
CA PHE A 345 2.41 -2.84 -3.43
C PHE A 345 0.94 -2.96 -3.00
N VAL A 346 0.24 -3.81 -3.72
CA VAL A 346 -1.08 -4.33 -3.33
C VAL A 346 -1.00 -5.83 -3.20
N TRP A 347 -1.41 -6.36 -2.05
CA TRP A 347 -1.32 -7.78 -1.72
C TRP A 347 -2.71 -8.40 -1.68
N PRO A 348 -3.30 -8.79 -2.83
CA PRO A 348 -4.66 -9.32 -2.87
C PRO A 348 -4.79 -10.57 -2.01
N LYS A 349 -5.94 -10.71 -1.34
CA LYS A 349 -6.36 -11.95 -0.66
C LYS A 349 -7.13 -12.81 -1.66
N PRO A 350 -7.03 -14.14 -1.60
CA PRO A 350 -7.96 -15.01 -2.31
C PRO A 350 -9.40 -14.67 -1.92
N VAL A 351 -10.29 -14.66 -2.90
CA VAL A 351 -11.73 -14.42 -2.73
C VAL A 351 -12.39 -15.57 -1.99
N ALA A 352 -11.87 -16.79 -2.15
CA ALA A 352 -12.34 -17.99 -1.45
C ALA A 352 -12.01 -18.04 0.06
N GLU A 353 -11.20 -17.11 0.59
CA GLU A 353 -10.79 -17.07 2.01
C GLU A 353 -11.75 -16.26 2.92
N GLU A 354 -12.87 -15.73 2.40
CA GLU A 354 -13.92 -15.15 3.24
C GLU A 354 -14.78 -16.26 3.91
N GLU A 355 -14.27 -16.83 5.00
CA GLU A 355 -15.04 -17.63 5.98
C GLU A 355 -15.14 -16.93 7.35
#